data_AF-A0A2J7ZQ66-F1
#
_entry.id   AF-A0A2J7ZQ66-F1
#
_cell.length_a   1.000
_cell.length_b   1.000
_cell.length_c   1.000
_cell.angle_alpha   90.00
_cell.angle_beta   90.00
_cell.angle_gamma   90.00
#
_symmetry.space_group_name_H-M   'P 1'
#
loop_
_entity.id
_entity.type
_entity.pdbx_description
1 polymer ?
#
loop_
_entity_poly.entity_id
_entity_poly.type
_entity_poly.pdbx_seq_one_letter_code
_entity_poly.pdbx_strand_id
1 'polypeptide(L)' 'VGLTALHCASIAGHTEVVAALLWVRADMAAKTNVGWTALHCASKKGHTEVVEALLRAGADVATKTDVLGH' A
#
# COMPACT_ATOMS: atom_id res chain seq x y z
N VAL A 1 -12.32 -1.37 -8.66
CA VAL A 1 -11.04 -2.11 -8.67
C VAL A 1 -10.72 -2.58 -7.25
N GLY A 2 -10.52 -3.89 -7.04
CA GLY A 2 -10.49 -4.52 -5.70
C GLY A 2 -9.16 -4.41 -4.94
N LEU A 3 -8.96 -5.28 -3.95
CA LEU A 3 -7.71 -5.41 -3.21
C LEU A 3 -6.68 -6.20 -4.05
N THR A 4 -5.42 -5.77 -4.01
CA THR A 4 -4.28 -6.53 -4.55
C THR A 4 -3.62 -7.32 -3.42
N ALA A 5 -2.75 -8.28 -3.76
CA ALA A 5 -1.94 -8.98 -2.76
C ALA A 5 -1.12 -8.01 -1.90
N LEU A 6 -0.61 -6.94 -2.50
CA LEU A 6 0.13 -5.90 -1.78
C LEU A 6 -0.77 -5.16 -0.79
N HIS A 7 -2.01 -4.83 -1.16
CA HIS A 7 -2.97 -4.26 -0.21
C HIS A 7 -3.25 -5.21 0.95
N CYS A 8 -3.50 -6.49 0.69
CA CYS A 8 -3.78 -7.47 1.74
C CYS A 8 -2.60 -7.60 2.72
N ALA A 9 -1.38 -7.76 2.20
CA ALA A 9 -0.17 -7.83 3.02
C ALA A 9 0.06 -6.54 3.83
N SER A 10 -0.18 -5.38 3.22
CA SER A 10 -0.05 -4.09 3.89
C SER A 10 -1.13 -3.82 4.94
N ILE A 11 -2.36 -4.32 4.76
CA ILE A 11 -3.41 -4.25 5.80
C ILE A 11 -3.05 -5.15 6.99
N ALA A 12 -2.51 -6.34 6.70
CA ALA A 12 -2.17 -7.34 7.71
C ALA A 12 -0.84 -7.07 8.43
N GLY A 13 -0.01 -6.15 7.94
CA GLY A 13 1.29 -5.83 8.54
C GLY A 13 2.38 -6.85 8.22
N HIS A 14 2.25 -7.61 7.13
CA HIS A 14 3.17 -8.69 6.77
C HIS A 14 4.38 -8.16 6.00
N THR A 15 5.35 -7.56 6.70
CA THR A 15 6.51 -6.88 6.12
C THR A 15 7.31 -7.75 5.16
N GLU A 16 7.58 -9.02 5.49
CA GLU A 16 8.33 -9.92 4.61
C GLU A 16 7.59 -10.23 3.31
N VAL A 17 6.27 -10.41 3.38
CA VAL A 17 5.42 -10.62 2.20
C VAL A 17 5.40 -9.36 1.34
N VAL A 18 5.31 -8.18 1.96
CA VAL A 18 5.41 -6.89 1.25
C VAL A 18 6.75 -6.79 0.53
N ALA A 19 7.86 -7.09 1.19
CA ALA A 19 9.19 -7.08 0.57
C ALA A 19 9.29 -8.04 -0.64
N ALA A 20 8.76 -9.26 -0.51
CA ALA A 20 8.74 -10.23 -1.61
C ALA A 20 7.90 -9.74 -2.82
N LEU A 21 6.75 -9.11 -2.56
CA LEU A 21 5.91 -8.54 -3.61
C LEU A 21 6.57 -7.35 -4.31
N LEU A 22 7.27 -6.50 -3.55
CA LEU A 22 8.03 -5.38 -4.10
C LEU A 22 9.21 -5.84 -4.96
N TRP A 23 9.88 -6.95 -4.57
CA TRP A 23 10.96 -7.55 -5.35
C TRP A 23 10.52 -7.96 -6.77
N VAL A 24 9.30 -8.49 -6.90
CA VAL A 24 8.72 -8.84 -8.20
C VAL A 24 8.03 -7.66 -8.91
N ARG A 25 8.27 -6.43 -8.43
CA ARG A 25 7.70 -5.18 -8.96
C ARG A 25 6.17 -5.14 -8.96
N ALA A 26 5.54 -5.60 -7.87
CA ALA A 26 4.12 -5.38 -7.66
C ALA A 26 3.77 -3.89 -7.77
N ASP A 27 2.63 -3.59 -8.41
CA ASP A 27 2.17 -2.22 -8.60
C ASP A 27 1.76 -1.57 -7.26
N MET A 28 2.56 -0.61 -6.81
CA MET A 28 2.30 0.18 -5.59
C MET A 28 1.30 1.31 -5.82
N ALA A 29 1.08 1.73 -7.06
CA ALA A 29 0.12 2.78 -7.43
C ALA A 29 -1.29 2.22 -7.60
N ALA A 30 -1.46 0.89 -7.63
CA ALA A 30 -2.75 0.24 -7.67
C ALA A 30 -3.66 0.77 -6.54
N LYS A 31 -4.88 1.13 -6.91
CA LYS A 31 -5.89 1.67 -5.99
C LYS A 31 -7.02 0.68 -5.75
N THR A 32 -7.46 0.61 -4.50
CA THR A 32 -8.70 -0.07 -4.10
C THR A 32 -9.95 0.70 -4.55
N ASN A 33 -11.14 0.14 -4.31
CA ASN A 33 -12.43 0.78 -4.62
C ASN A 33 -12.64 2.13 -3.91
N VAL A 34 -11.93 2.37 -2.80
CA VAL A 34 -11.97 3.65 -2.05
C VAL A 34 -10.77 4.55 -2.37
N GLY A 35 -10.03 4.21 -3.44
CA GLY A 35 -8.87 4.96 -3.92
C GLY A 35 -7.61 4.84 -3.07
N TRP A 36 -7.56 3.88 -2.14
CA TRP A 36 -6.38 3.68 -1.29
C TRP A 36 -5.33 2.84 -2.01
N THR A 37 -4.07 3.19 -1.80
CA THR A 37 -2.90 2.36 -2.15
C THR A 37 -2.47 1.48 -0.98
N ALA A 38 -1.52 0.59 -1.22
CA ALA A 38 -0.89 -0.20 -0.15
C ALA A 38 -0.32 0.67 0.98
N LEU A 39 0.26 1.82 0.65
CA LEU A 39 0.79 2.77 1.62
C LEU A 39 -0.32 3.37 2.51
N HIS A 40 -1.46 3.74 1.94
CA HIS A 40 -2.62 4.20 2.72
C HIS A 40 -3.09 3.13 3.71
N CYS A 41 -3.17 1.87 3.28
CA CYS A 41 -3.57 0.75 4.13
C CYS A 41 -2.62 0.55 5.31
N ALA A 42 -1.31 0.51 5.05
CA ALA A 42 -0.29 0.33 6.09
C ALA A 42 -0.28 1.51 7.08
N SER A 43 -0.31 2.74 6.56
CA SER A 43 -0.33 3.96 7.37
C SER A 43 -1.57 4.05 8.26
N LYS A 44 -2.77 3.73 7.74
CA LYS A 44 -4.00 3.72 8.54
C LYS A 44 -3.91 2.71 9.70
N LYS A 45 -3.24 1.58 9.49
CA LYS A 45 -3.13 0.50 10.48
C LYS A 45 -1.95 0.67 11.44
N GLY A 46 -1.04 1.63 11.17
CA GLY A 46 0.14 1.88 12.00
C GLY A 46 1.27 0.88 11.80
N HIS A 47 1.32 0.19 10.65
CA HIS A 47 2.35 -0.81 10.35
C HIS A 47 3.62 -0.13 9.85
N THR A 48 4.42 0.41 10.78
CA THR A 48 5.62 1.23 10.49
C THR A 48 6.61 0.53 9.57
N GLU A 49 6.93 -0.74 9.80
CA GLU A 49 7.90 -1.49 9.01
C GLU A 49 7.42 -1.69 7.56
N VAL A 50 6.11 -1.88 7.37
CA VAL A 50 5.52 -1.95 6.02
C VAL A 50 5.58 -0.59 5.33
N VAL A 51 5.30 0.50 6.07
CA VAL A 51 5.41 1.87 5.54
C VAL A 51 6.84 2.13 5.09
N GLU A 52 7.84 1.83 5.92
CA GLU A 52 9.24 1.99 5.55
C GLU A 52 9.63 1.16 4.32
N ALA A 53 9.18 -0.09 4.24
CA ALA A 53 9.46 -0.95 3.08
C ALA A 53 8.89 -0.36 1.79
N LEU A 54 7.64 0.11 1.82
CA LEU A 54 6.98 0.75 0.66
C LEU A 54 7.68 2.06 0.26
N LEU A 55 8.08 2.89 1.23
CA LEU A 55 8.80 4.14 0.97
C LEU A 55 10.19 3.90 0.37
N ARG A 56 10.93 2.91 0.88
CA ARG A 56 12.23 2.50 0.31
C ARG A 56 12.11 1.99 -1.12
N ALA A 57 10.97 1.36 -1.47
CA ALA A 57 10.68 0.93 -2.83
C ALA A 57 10.19 2.07 -3.75
N GLY A 58 9.99 3.28 -3.23
CA GLY A 58 9.59 4.45 -4.01
C GLY A 58 8.08 4.64 -4.14
N ALA A 59 7.28 4.15 -3.19
CA ALA A 59 5.85 4.44 -3.15
C ALA A 59 5.59 5.96 -3.03
N ASP A 60 4.66 6.49 -3.81
CA ASP A 60 4.32 7.91 -3.81
C ASP A 60 3.46 8.30 -2.59
N VAL A 61 4.07 9.08 -1.70
CA VAL A 61 3.47 9.67 -0.49
C VAL A 61 2.39 10.72 -0.77
N ALA A 62 2.42 11.36 -1.93
CA ALA A 62 1.47 12.41 -2.29
C ALA A 62 0.20 11.84 -2.97
N THR A 63 0.14 10.53 -3.18
CA THR A 63 -1.03 9.88 -3.78
C THR A 63 -2.28 10.19 -2.96
N LYS A 64 -3.31 10.74 -3.60
CA LYS A 64 -4.59 11.02 -2.96
C LYS A 64 -5.53 9.86 -3.11
N THR A 65 -6.31 9.63 -2.05
CA THR A 65 -7.45 8.72 -2.09
C THR A 65 -8.57 9.31 -2.94
N ASP A 66 -9.30 8.47 -3.65
CA ASP A 66 -10.41 8.87 -4.52
C ASP A 66 -11.70 9.19 -3.75
N VAL A 67 -11.60 9.50 -2.45
CA VAL A 67 -12.75 9.99 -1.68
C VAL A 67 -13.15 11.35 -2.25
N LEU A 68 -14.20 11.34 -3.05
CA LEU A 68 -14.90 12.52 -3.52
C LEU A 68 -15.26 13.35 -2.29
N GLY A 69 -14.72 14.56 -2.23
CA GLY A 69 -15.26 15.59 -1.36
C GLY A 69 -16.70 15.84 -1.75
N HIS A 70 -17.62 15.46 -0.87
CA HIS A 70 -18.92 16.10 -0.72
C HIS A 70 -18.87 16.92 0.56
#